data_AF-A0A3B9EUL1-F1
#
_entry.id   AF-A0A3B9EUL1-F1
#
_cell.length_a   1.000
_cell.length_b   1.000
_cell.length_c   1.000
_cell.angle_alpha   90.00
_cell.angle_beta   90.00
_cell.angle_gamma   90.00
#
_symmetry.space_group_name_H-M   'P 1'
#
loop_
_entity.id
_entity.type
_entity.pdbx_description
1 polymer ?
#
loop_
_entity_poly.entity_id
_entity_poly.type
_entity_poly.pdbx_seq_one_letter_code
_entity_poly.pdbx_strand_id
1 'polypeptide(L)'
;MFNKGDILLPSNRVMRKNWLNGLFHPAVVWDESYDGNSDFCGIMLTHREPNGQFDNIPMAVNHFENEHEIVFSNSHFVNQLFVKFQSWGAFELVGRLTEEGIEFIENNLNTNSFPMEFIQYKQLVTG
;
A
#
# COMPACT_ATOMS: atom_id res chain seq x y z
N MET A 1 2.56 16.66 4.79
CA MET A 1 1.59 16.51 3.69
C MET A 1 2.22 15.59 2.66
N PHE A 2 1.50 14.55 2.31
CA PHE A 2 1.87 13.52 1.34
C PHE A 2 0.87 13.57 0.18
N ASN A 3 1.28 13.10 -0.99
CA ASN A 3 0.47 13.11 -2.20
C ASN A 3 0.24 11.69 -2.70
N LYS A 4 -0.74 11.52 -3.59
CA LYS A 4 -0.95 10.26 -4.31
C LYS A 4 0.37 9.75 -4.89
N GLY A 5 0.65 8.46 -4.68
CA GLY A 5 1.90 7.83 -5.14
C GLY A 5 3.04 7.86 -4.12
N ASP A 6 2.98 8.68 -3.06
CA ASP A 6 3.94 8.61 -1.96
C ASP A 6 3.82 7.25 -1.25
N ILE A 7 4.95 6.60 -0.97
CA ILE A 7 5.02 5.31 -0.28
C ILE A 7 5.38 5.56 1.18
N LEU A 8 4.51 5.13 2.09
CA LEU A 8 4.59 5.38 3.50
C LEU A 8 4.77 4.10 4.32
N LEU A 9 5.50 4.21 5.43
CA LEU A 9 5.54 3.24 6.51
C LEU A 9 5.30 3.92 7.87
N PRO A 10 4.78 3.21 8.89
CA PRO A 10 4.72 3.76 10.25
C PRO A 10 6.13 4.07 10.78
N SER A 11 6.37 5.30 11.23
CA SER A 11 7.68 5.76 11.74
C SER A 11 8.11 4.98 12.97
N ASN A 12 7.16 4.66 13.85
CA ASN A 12 7.39 3.66 14.88
C ASN A 12 7.07 2.30 14.25
N ARG A 13 8.09 1.68 13.65
CA ARG A 13 8.01 0.32 13.09
C ARG A 13 7.71 -0.66 14.23
N VAL A 14 6.45 -0.72 14.67
CA VAL A 14 6.03 -1.51 15.83
C VAL A 14 6.54 -2.94 15.63
N MET A 15 7.18 -3.44 16.69
CA MET A 15 7.83 -4.75 16.71
C MET A 15 7.00 -5.83 16.01
N ARG A 16 7.69 -6.67 15.23
CA ARG A 16 7.24 -7.87 14.46
C ARG A 16 6.13 -8.76 15.08
N LYS A 17 5.75 -8.57 16.35
CA LYS A 17 4.77 -9.38 17.08
C LYS A 17 3.29 -9.04 16.84
N ASN A 18 2.96 -7.91 16.20
CA ASN A 18 1.55 -7.50 15.98
C ASN A 18 1.07 -7.64 14.52
N TRP A 19 1.44 -8.74 13.85
CA TRP A 19 1.06 -9.09 12.47
C TRP A 19 -0.41 -8.80 12.12
N LEU A 20 -1.32 -8.97 13.08
CA LEU A 20 -2.76 -8.87 12.87
C LEU A 20 -3.29 -7.44 12.86
N ASN A 21 -2.54 -6.47 13.42
CA ASN A 21 -3.08 -5.15 13.79
C ASN A 21 -2.27 -3.96 13.23
N GLY A 22 -1.25 -4.16 12.40
CA GLY A 22 -0.39 -3.07 11.94
C GLY A 22 0.07 -3.19 10.48
N LEU A 23 0.45 -2.05 9.90
CA LEU A 23 1.10 -2.00 8.60
C LEU A 23 2.53 -2.53 8.68
N PHE A 24 2.75 -3.76 8.23
CA PHE A 24 4.09 -4.25 7.87
C PHE A 24 4.47 -3.94 6.43
N HIS A 25 3.46 -3.71 5.62
CA HIS A 25 3.58 -3.49 4.20
C HIS A 25 3.62 -2.00 3.91
N PRO A 26 4.53 -1.51 3.05
CA PRO A 26 4.46 -0.14 2.57
C PRO A 26 3.09 0.15 1.98
N ALA A 27 2.55 1.34 2.27
CA ALA A 27 1.32 1.83 1.68
C ALA A 27 1.62 2.94 0.69
N VAL A 28 1.13 2.81 -0.55
CA VAL A 28 1.05 3.93 -1.47
C VAL A 28 -0.16 4.78 -1.06
N VAL A 29 0.03 6.08 -0.83
CA VAL A 29 -1.07 7.03 -0.64
C VAL A 29 -1.92 7.05 -1.91
N TRP A 30 -3.23 6.89 -1.78
CA TRP A 30 -4.16 6.87 -2.91
C TRP A 30 -5.14 8.03 -2.91
N ASP A 31 -5.15 8.83 -1.85
CA ASP A 31 -5.83 10.12 -1.81
C ASP A 31 -4.99 11.17 -2.56
N GLU A 32 -5.63 12.13 -3.21
CA GLU A 32 -4.94 13.22 -3.93
C GLU A 32 -3.96 13.99 -3.02
N SER A 33 -4.37 14.22 -1.77
CA SER A 33 -3.54 14.80 -0.73
C SER A 33 -3.87 14.22 0.63
N TYR A 34 -2.85 13.95 1.43
CA TYR A 34 -2.94 13.42 2.79
C TYR A 34 -2.15 14.30 3.77
N ASP A 35 -2.75 14.68 4.90
CA ASP A 35 -2.14 15.58 5.88
C ASP A 35 -1.00 14.92 6.69
N GLY A 36 -0.95 13.59 6.76
CA GLY A 36 -0.02 12.82 7.59
C GLY A 36 -0.53 12.49 8.99
N ASN A 37 -1.73 12.96 9.34
CA ASN A 37 -2.31 12.88 10.69
C ASN A 37 -3.78 12.43 10.74
N SER A 38 -4.38 12.12 9.58
CA SER A 38 -5.72 11.55 9.46
C SER A 38 -5.65 10.07 9.02
N ASP A 39 -6.80 9.39 8.99
CA ASP A 39 -6.91 8.14 8.23
C ASP A 39 -6.78 8.46 6.73
N PHE A 40 -6.26 7.52 5.94
CA PHE A 40 -6.12 7.69 4.49
C PHE A 40 -6.40 6.40 3.74
N CYS A 41 -6.73 6.51 2.44
CA CYS A 41 -6.85 5.35 1.57
C CYS A 41 -5.49 5.04 0.94
N GLY A 42 -5.06 3.77 1.00
CA GLY A 42 -3.78 3.39 0.44
C GLY A 42 -3.73 1.97 -0.13
N ILE A 43 -2.89 1.83 -1.14
CA ILE A 43 -2.62 0.54 -1.80
C ILE A 43 -1.50 -0.17 -1.06
N MET A 44 -1.69 -1.45 -0.75
CA MET A 44 -0.69 -2.26 -0.07
C MET A 44 0.34 -2.81 -1.08
N LEU A 45 1.63 -2.62 -0.78
CA LEU A 45 2.74 -3.26 -1.50
C LEU A 45 3.21 -4.55 -0.81
N THR A 46 3.48 -5.59 -1.57
CA THR A 46 3.87 -6.91 -1.03
C THR A 46 4.91 -7.61 -1.91
N HIS A 47 5.67 -8.51 -1.31
CA HIS A 47 6.57 -9.43 -2.03
C HIS A 47 5.91 -10.79 -2.30
N ARG A 48 4.67 -10.99 -1.85
CA ARG A 48 3.94 -12.23 -2.11
C ARG A 48 3.40 -12.21 -3.54
N GLU A 49 3.84 -13.17 -4.34
CA GLU A 49 3.29 -13.44 -5.67
C GLU A 49 1.78 -13.80 -5.62
N PRO A 50 1.03 -13.57 -6.71
CA PRO A 50 -0.35 -14.03 -6.81
C PRO A 50 -0.43 -15.55 -6.64
N ASN A 51 -1.34 -16.00 -5.79
CA ASN A 51 -1.38 -17.39 -5.33
C ASN A 51 -2.80 -18.00 -5.32
N GLY A 52 -3.70 -17.48 -6.15
CA GLY A 52 -5.11 -17.89 -6.24
C GLY A 52 -5.99 -17.43 -5.09
N GLN A 53 -5.39 -17.08 -3.94
CA GLN A 53 -6.07 -16.46 -2.80
C GLN A 53 -6.00 -14.94 -2.86
N PHE A 54 -4.81 -14.39 -3.14
CA PHE A 54 -4.60 -12.96 -3.31
C PHE A 54 -4.32 -12.65 -4.76
N ASP A 55 -5.11 -11.74 -5.33
CA ASP A 55 -4.88 -11.17 -6.67
C ASP A 55 -3.84 -10.05 -6.56
N ASN A 56 -2.59 -10.44 -6.32
CA ASN A 56 -1.47 -9.52 -6.24
C ASN A 56 -0.92 -9.25 -7.64
N ILE A 57 -0.96 -8.00 -8.08
CA ILE A 57 -0.59 -7.62 -9.43
C ILE A 57 0.88 -7.21 -9.46
N PRO A 58 1.71 -7.85 -10.32
CA PRO A 58 3.14 -7.58 -10.38
C PRO A 58 3.41 -6.17 -10.86
N MET A 59 4.33 -5.47 -10.19
CA MET A 59 4.83 -4.17 -10.63
C MET A 59 6.20 -4.31 -11.30
N ALA A 60 6.65 -3.26 -11.99
CA ALA A 60 7.93 -3.21 -12.67
C ALA A 60 8.85 -2.15 -12.05
N VAL A 61 10.14 -2.21 -12.38
CA VAL A 61 11.16 -1.31 -11.83
C VAL A 61 10.89 0.16 -12.12
N ASN A 62 10.40 0.47 -13.32
CA ASN A 62 10.05 1.82 -13.78
C ASN A 62 8.81 2.40 -13.09
N HIS A 63 8.05 1.61 -12.33
CA HIS A 63 6.93 2.11 -11.53
C HIS A 63 7.39 2.81 -10.24
N PHE A 64 8.67 2.70 -9.86
CA PHE A 64 9.22 3.24 -8.62
C PHE A 64 10.33 4.25 -8.90
N GLU A 65 10.38 5.32 -8.11
CA GLU A 65 11.57 6.17 -8.04
C GLU A 65 12.73 5.40 -7.38
N ASN A 66 13.97 5.64 -7.82
CA ASN A 66 15.15 4.86 -7.43
C ASN A 66 16.00 5.49 -6.30
N GLU A 67 15.65 6.69 -5.80
CA GLU A 67 16.43 7.45 -4.82
C GLU A 67 15.87 7.39 -3.39
N HIS A 68 15.12 6.33 -3.06
CA HIS A 68 14.43 6.18 -1.77
C HIS A 68 14.78 4.89 -1.03
N GLU A 69 14.32 4.74 0.22
CA GLU A 69 14.50 3.51 1.01
C GLU A 69 13.80 2.32 0.35
N ILE A 70 12.55 2.52 -0.08
CA ILE A 70 11.75 1.55 -0.80
C ILE A 70 11.84 1.87 -2.29
N VAL A 71 12.58 0.99 -2.98
CA VAL A 71 12.63 0.89 -4.44
C VAL A 71 11.98 -0.43 -4.88
N PHE A 72 11.85 -0.64 -6.19
CA PHE A 72 11.38 -1.92 -6.71
C PHE A 72 12.20 -3.10 -6.18
N SER A 73 11.51 -4.11 -5.65
CA SER A 73 12.13 -5.33 -5.12
C SER A 73 11.17 -6.51 -5.30
N ASN A 74 10.91 -6.90 -6.56
CA ASN A 74 9.89 -7.90 -6.91
C ASN A 74 8.54 -7.59 -6.25
N SER A 75 8.18 -6.31 -6.27
CA SER A 75 7.02 -5.76 -5.59
C SER A 75 5.76 -6.04 -6.40
N HIS A 76 4.69 -6.37 -5.70
CA HIS A 76 3.33 -6.47 -6.22
C HIS A 76 2.45 -5.48 -5.46
N PHE A 77 1.40 -4.97 -6.10
CA PHE A 77 0.33 -4.31 -5.36
C PHE A 77 -0.83 -5.27 -5.14
N VAL A 78 -1.44 -5.22 -3.96
CA VAL A 78 -2.66 -5.97 -3.68
C VAL A 78 -3.82 -5.28 -4.40
N ASN A 79 -4.58 -5.99 -5.24
CA ASN A 79 -5.70 -5.44 -6.03
C ASN A 79 -6.92 -5.09 -5.16
N GLN A 80 -6.73 -4.18 -4.20
CA GLN A 80 -7.72 -3.70 -3.25
C GLN A 80 -7.25 -2.39 -2.60
N LEU A 81 -8.18 -1.46 -2.40
CA LEU A 81 -7.94 -0.23 -1.64
C LEU A 81 -8.17 -0.46 -0.15
N PHE A 82 -7.21 -0.06 0.69
CA PHE A 82 -7.29 -0.24 2.13
C PHE A 82 -7.39 1.07 2.90
N VAL A 83 -8.21 1.08 3.94
CA VAL A 83 -8.16 2.16 4.94
C VAL A 83 -6.90 1.99 5.78
N LYS A 84 -6.17 3.10 5.95
CA LYS A 84 -4.96 3.17 6.75
C LYS A 84 -5.19 4.06 7.95
N PHE A 85 -5.12 3.49 9.15
CA PHE A 85 -5.55 4.18 10.35
C PHE A 85 -4.45 5.05 10.95
N GLN A 86 -4.80 6.29 11.28
CA GLN A 86 -4.00 7.24 12.06
C GLN A 86 -3.52 6.62 13.38
N SER A 87 -4.35 5.77 13.99
CA SER A 87 -4.04 5.10 15.26
C SER A 87 -2.84 4.15 15.19
N TRP A 88 -2.36 3.81 13.98
CA TRP A 88 -1.11 3.06 13.79
C TRP A 88 0.15 3.90 14.05
N GLY A 89 -0.01 5.21 14.20
CA GLY A 89 1.06 6.16 14.50
C GLY A 89 1.40 7.05 13.31
N ALA A 90 2.42 7.90 13.51
CA ALA A 90 2.94 8.74 12.45
C ALA A 90 3.49 7.90 11.29
N PHE A 91 3.35 8.41 10.07
CA PHE A 91 3.91 7.81 8.87
C PHE A 91 5.13 8.59 8.38
N GLU A 92 6.10 7.87 7.83
CA GLU A 92 7.29 8.40 7.17
C GLU A 92 7.25 8.10 5.67
N LEU A 93 7.71 9.06 4.87
CA LEU A 93 7.95 8.85 3.44
C LEU A 93 9.17 7.95 3.28
N VAL A 94 8.97 6.80 2.64
CA VAL A 94 10.04 5.82 2.39
C VAL A 94 10.24 5.51 0.91
N GLY A 95 9.37 6.02 0.04
CA GLY A 95 9.47 5.83 -1.40
C GLY A 95 8.44 6.63 -2.17
N ARG A 96 8.50 6.56 -3.49
CA ARG A 96 7.52 7.15 -4.39
C ARG A 96 7.31 6.26 -5.60
N LEU A 97 6.08 6.21 -6.08
CA LEU A 97 5.80 5.73 -7.43
C LEU A 97 6.11 6.84 -8.44
N THR A 98 6.50 6.43 -9.64
CA THR A 98 6.51 7.32 -10.81
C THR A 98 5.08 7.55 -11.30
N GLU A 99 4.89 8.52 -12.19
CA GLU A 99 3.60 8.71 -12.90
C GLU A 99 3.16 7.42 -13.60
N GLU A 100 4.08 6.73 -14.26
CA GLU A 100 3.83 5.41 -14.89
C GLU A 100 3.37 4.36 -13.86
N GLY A 101 3.95 4.36 -12.65
CA GLY A 101 3.52 3.47 -11.58
C GLY A 101 2.12 3.77 -11.05
N ILE A 102 1.75 5.05 -10.97
CA ILE A 102 0.41 5.48 -10.58
C ILE A 102 -0.60 5.06 -11.66
N GLU A 103 -0.33 5.39 -12.92
CA GLU A 103 -1.19 5.02 -14.06
C GLU A 103 -1.35 3.50 -14.17
N PHE A 104 -0.28 2.74 -13.93
CA PHE A 104 -0.33 1.28 -13.91
C PHE A 104 -1.33 0.76 -12.88
N ILE A 105 -1.30 1.29 -11.64
CA ILE A 105 -2.26 0.89 -10.61
C ILE A 105 -3.67 1.34 -11.02
N GLU A 106 -3.87 2.56 -11.51
CA GLU A 106 -5.19 3.04 -11.93
C GLU A 106 -5.85 2.15 -12.99
N ASN A 107 -5.06 1.68 -13.97
CA ASN A 107 -5.54 0.83 -15.05
C ASN A 107 -5.86 -0.61 -14.62
N ASN A 108 -5.33 -1.07 -13.49
CA ASN A 108 -5.43 -2.46 -13.04
C ASN A 108 -6.22 -2.62 -11.73
N LEU A 109 -6.36 -1.55 -10.95
CA LEU A 109 -7.11 -1.56 -9.71
C LEU A 109 -8.59 -1.80 -10.04
N ASN A 110 -9.16 -2.84 -9.45
CA ASN A 110 -10.56 -3.18 -9.66
C ASN A 110 -11.45 -1.99 -9.26
N THR A 111 -12.18 -1.42 -10.21
CA THR A 111 -12.96 -0.18 -10.02
C THR A 111 -14.14 -0.33 -9.05
N ASN A 112 -14.49 -1.57 -8.66
CA ASN A 112 -15.50 -1.86 -7.64
C ASN A 112 -14.91 -1.95 -6.22
N SER A 113 -13.61 -1.69 -6.06
CA SER A 113 -12.92 -1.75 -4.77
C SER A 113 -13.30 -0.54 -3.91
N PHE A 114 -14.30 -0.69 -3.04
CA PHE A 114 -14.50 0.26 -1.96
C PHE A 114 -13.35 0.12 -0.94
N PRO A 115 -12.86 1.23 -0.34
CA PRO A 115 -11.89 1.15 0.75
C PRO A 115 -12.39 0.19 1.84
N MET A 116 -11.53 -0.73 2.28
CA MET A 116 -11.88 -1.68 3.32
C MET A 116 -10.71 -1.95 4.28
N GLU A 117 -11.00 -2.59 5.40
CA GLU A 117 -9.94 -3.01 6.32
C GLU A 117 -9.27 -4.30 5.84
N PHE A 118 -7.98 -4.45 6.13
CA PHE A 118 -7.25 -5.66 5.76
C PHE A 118 -7.83 -6.94 6.38
N ILE A 119 -8.37 -6.85 7.61
CA ILE A 119 -9.02 -7.99 8.28
C ILE A 119 -10.28 -8.43 7.53
N GLN A 120 -11.09 -7.48 7.07
CA GLN A 120 -12.29 -7.76 6.27
C GLN A 120 -11.91 -8.40 4.93
N TYR A 121 -10.91 -7.83 4.24
CA TYR A 121 -10.38 -8.40 3.00
C TYR A 121 -9.90 -9.83 3.19
N LYS A 122 -9.12 -10.10 4.25
CA LYS A 122 -8.64 -11.44 4.57
C LYS A 122 -9.79 -12.43 4.75
N GLN A 123 -10.85 -12.04 5.45
CA GLN A 123 -12.04 -12.89 5.63
C GLN A 123 -12.72 -13.20 4.29
N LEU A 124 -12.83 -12.23 3.39
CA LEU A 124 -13.44 -12.45 2.06
C LEU A 124 -12.64 -13.43 1.19
N VAL A 125 -11.31 -13.36 1.23
CA VAL A 125 -10.45 -14.19 0.35
C VAL A 125 -10.03 -15.53 0.97
N THR A 126 -10.26 -15.73 2.26
CA THR A 126 -10.00 -17.01 2.94
C THR A 126 -11.26 -17.81 3.28
N GLY A 127 -12.43 -17.20 3.12
CA GLY A 127 -13.73 -17.76 3.46
C GLY A 127 -14.36 -18.61 2.37
#